data_AF-A0A967X9U8-F1
#
_entry.id   AF-A0A967X9U8-F1
#
_cell.length_a   1.000
_cell.length_b   1.000
_cell.length_c   1.000
_cell.angle_alpha   90.00
_cell.angle_beta   90.00
_cell.angle_gamma   90.00
#
_symmetry.space_group_name_H-M   'P 1'
#
loop_
_entity.id
_entity.type
_entity.pdbx_description
1 polymer ?
#
loop_
_entity_poly.entity_id
_entity_poly.type
_entity_poly.pdbx_seq_one_letter_code
_entity_poly.pdbx_strand_id
1 'polypeptide(L)' 'HKAVYLMAVGGAAYLVSKAIRKTRVVAFEDLGMEAIREFQVENMPVTVAVDSTGSSVHQTGPAEWRDKFPVAVA' A
#
# COMPACT_ATOMS: atom_id res chain seq x y z
N HIS A 1 8.65 17.62 -4.32
CA HIS A 1 7.98 16.74 -5.30
C HIS A 1 8.79 15.48 -5.65
N LYS A 2 9.46 14.81 -4.69
CA LYS A 2 10.19 13.53 -4.92
C LYS A 2 9.72 12.49 -3.89
N ALA A 3 8.44 12.16 -3.93
CA ALA A 3 7.82 11.22 -3.01
C ALA A 3 7.60 9.88 -3.72
N VAL A 4 7.44 8.82 -2.94
CA VAL A 4 7.02 7.50 -3.42
C VAL A 4 5.74 7.10 -2.70
N TYR A 5 4.89 6.37 -3.40
CA TYR A 5 3.72 5.75 -2.80
C TYR A 5 3.97 4.26 -2.61
N LEU A 6 3.88 3.80 -1.36
CA LEU A 6 4.05 2.40 -1.00
C LEU A 6 2.68 1.78 -0.74
N MET A 7 2.42 0.64 -1.39
CA MET A 7 1.18 -0.12 -1.25
C MET A 7 1.46 -1.43 -0.51
N ALA A 8 0.67 -1.71 0.52
CA ALA A 8 0.64 -3.01 1.20
C ALA A 8 -0.41 -3.92 0.53
N VAL A 9 -0.29 -5.22 0.75
CA VAL A 9 -1.26 -6.20 0.22
C VAL A 9 -2.58 -6.10 1.00
N GLY A 10 -3.65 -5.73 0.31
CA GLY A 10 -5.00 -5.73 0.85
C GLY A 10 -5.50 -7.14 1.19
N GLY A 11 -6.28 -7.28 2.26
CA GLY A 11 -6.83 -8.57 2.71
C GLY A 11 -5.86 -9.44 3.55
N ALA A 12 -4.57 -9.08 3.62
CA ALA A 12 -3.56 -9.82 4.38
C ALA A 12 -3.21 -9.17 5.74
N ALA A 13 -4.16 -8.44 6.35
CA ALA A 13 -3.90 -7.59 7.52
C ALA A 13 -3.24 -8.33 8.70
N TYR A 14 -3.62 -9.59 8.96
CA TYR A 14 -3.00 -10.42 10.01
C TYR A 14 -1.51 -10.72 9.75
N LEU A 15 -1.11 -10.93 8.50
CA LEU A 15 0.30 -11.17 8.16
C LEU A 15 1.08 -9.85 8.20
N VAL A 16 0.48 -8.77 7.70
CA VAL A 16 1.07 -7.43 7.74
C VAL A 16 1.28 -6.95 9.19
N SER A 17 0.34 -7.25 10.10
CA SER A 17 0.46 -6.84 11.50
C SER A 17 1.65 -7.47 12.22
N LYS A 18 2.21 -8.59 11.71
CA LYS A 18 3.44 -9.20 12.25
C LYS A 18 4.68 -8.32 12.08
N ALA A 19 4.66 -7.36 11.16
CA ALA A 19 5.71 -6.37 10.98
C ALA A 19 5.61 -5.20 11.97
N ILE A 20 4.50 -5.05 12.69
CA ILE A 20 4.30 -3.98 13.66
C ILE A 20 4.94 -4.39 15.00
N ARG A 21 5.82 -3.52 15.52
CA ARG A 21 6.53 -3.72 16.79
C ARG A 21 5.91 -2.94 17.93
N LYS A 22 5.46 -1.72 17.68
CA LYS A 22 4.78 -0.86 18.65
C LYS A 22 3.76 0.03 17.96
N THR A 23 2.72 0.43 18.70
CA THR A 23 1.73 1.41 18.25
C THR A 23 1.30 2.30 19.41
N ARG A 24 1.05 3.57 19.12
CA ARG A 24 0.39 4.50 20.06
C ARG A 24 -0.49 5.49 19.31
N VAL A 25 -1.56 5.92 19.96
CA VAL A 25 -2.38 7.05 19.49
C VAL A 25 -1.60 8.34 19.74
N VAL A 26 -1.54 9.22 18.74
CA VAL A 26 -0.85 10.52 18.86
C VAL A 26 -1.81 11.71 18.79
N ALA A 27 -3.00 11.55 18.21
CA ALA A 27 -4.03 12.58 18.18
C ALA A 27 -5.42 11.99 17.89
N PHE A 28 -6.47 12.71 18.29
CA PHE A 28 -7.89 12.42 17.98
C PHE A 28 -8.34 11.03 18.45
N GLU A 29 -8.11 10.71 19.73
CA GLU A 29 -8.42 9.39 20.31
C GLU A 29 -9.91 9.03 20.23
N ASP A 30 -10.78 10.03 20.27
CA ASP A 30 -12.23 9.92 20.13
C ASP A 30 -12.68 9.36 18.77
N LEU A 31 -11.83 9.44 17.73
CA LEU A 31 -12.07 8.82 16.42
C LEU A 31 -11.80 7.30 16.39
N GLY A 32 -11.35 6.72 17.50
CA GLY A 32 -11.19 5.27 17.67
C GLY A 32 -10.20 4.64 16.68
N MET A 33 -10.72 3.89 15.69
CA MET A 33 -9.89 3.22 14.68
C MET A 33 -9.29 4.18 13.65
N GLU A 34 -9.89 5.36 13.48
CA GLU A 34 -9.43 6.41 12.53
C GLU A 34 -8.48 7.43 13.17
N ALA A 35 -8.22 7.31 14.48
CA ALA A 35 -7.26 8.15 15.20
C ALA A 35 -5.87 8.10 14.56
N ILE A 36 -5.12 9.20 14.64
CA ILE A 36 -3.75 9.23 14.13
C ILE A 36 -2.89 8.36 15.05
N ARG A 37 -2.21 7.38 14.46
CA ARG A 37 -1.36 6.41 15.15
C ARG A 37 0.07 6.49 14.66
N GLU A 38 1.01 6.46 15.59
CA GLU A 38 2.41 6.20 15.31
C GLU A 38 2.65 4.70 15.40
N PHE A 39 3.30 4.13 14.37
CA PHE A 39 3.68 2.72 14.33
C PHE A 39 5.20 2.59 14.20
N GLN A 40 5.79 1.76 15.06
CA GLN A 40 7.13 1.24 14.83
C GLN A 40 6.99 -0.05 14.04
N VAL A 41 7.57 -0.12 12.84
CA VAL A 41 7.51 -1.29 11.96
C VAL A 41 8.90 -1.80 11.63
N GLU A 42 9.00 -3.10 11.38
CA GLU A 42 10.23 -3.77 10.98
C GLU A 42 9.90 -4.77 9.86
N ASN A 43 10.66 -4.76 8.77
CA ASN A 43 10.45 -5.64 7.61
C ASN A 43 9.00 -5.59 7.07
N MET A 44 8.44 -4.38 6.96
CA MET A 44 7.06 -4.17 6.49
C MET A 44 6.94 -4.56 5.00
N PRO A 45 6.06 -5.52 4.65
CA PRO A 45 5.93 -5.98 3.26
C PRO A 45 5.11 -4.98 2.44
N VAL A 46 5.80 -4.14 1.66
CA VAL A 46 5.19 -3.12 0.79
C VAL A 46 5.86 -3.10 -0.58
N THR A 47 5.15 -2.57 -1.57
CA THR A 47 5.64 -2.39 -2.94
C THR A 47 5.54 -0.93 -3.37
N VAL A 48 6.49 -0.45 -4.18
CA VAL A 48 6.41 0.88 -4.79
C VAL A 48 5.30 0.86 -5.84
N ALA A 49 4.20 1.55 -5.56
CA ALA A 49 3.05 1.67 -6.45
C ALA A 49 3.12 2.92 -7.33
N VAL A 50 3.73 4.00 -6.84
CA VAL A 50 4.13 5.17 -7.63
C VAL A 50 5.55 5.56 -7.28
N ASP A 51 6.41 5.66 -8.28
CA ASP A 51 7.79 6.10 -8.10
C ASP A 51 7.93 7.63 -8.13
N SER A 52 9.12 8.12 -7.81
CA SER A 52 9.41 9.56 -7.77
C SER A 52 9.47 10.24 -9.15
N THR A 53 9.37 9.47 -10.23
CA THR A 53 9.34 9.96 -11.63
C THR A 53 7.92 10.01 -12.21
N GLY A 54 6.93 9.51 -11.48
CA GLY A 54 5.52 9.50 -11.88
C GLY A 54 5.05 8.19 -12.51
N SER A 55 5.89 7.16 -12.59
CA SER A 55 5.45 5.84 -13.03
C SER A 55 4.52 5.21 -12.00
N SER A 56 3.39 4.62 -12.45
CA SER A 56 2.36 4.04 -11.58
C SER A 56 1.98 2.63 -12.01
N VAL A 57 1.98 1.69 -11.05
CA VAL A 57 1.53 0.31 -11.25
C VAL A 57 0.06 0.22 -11.64
N HIS A 58 -0.76 1.19 -11.23
CA HIS A 58 -2.18 1.25 -11.60
C HIS A 58 -2.39 1.59 -13.09
N GLN A 59 -1.35 2.04 -13.79
CA GLN A 59 -1.37 2.27 -15.23
C GLN A 59 -0.63 1.16 -15.98
N THR A 60 0.60 0.84 -15.55
CA THR A 60 1.45 -0.14 -16.22
C THR A 60 0.93 -1.57 -16.05
N GLY A 61 0.43 -1.92 -14.86
CA GLY A 61 -0.11 -3.26 -14.58
C GLY A 61 -1.27 -3.64 -15.50
N PRO A 62 -2.37 -2.86 -15.54
CA PRO A 62 -3.47 -3.14 -16.46
C PRO A 62 -3.06 -3.13 -17.93
N ALA A 63 -2.14 -2.25 -18.34
CA ALA A 63 -1.64 -2.24 -19.71
C ALA A 63 -0.90 -3.54 -20.06
N GLU A 64 0.06 -3.95 -19.23
CA GLU A 64 0.83 -5.18 -19.40
C GLU A 64 -0.07 -6.42 -19.44
N TRP A 65 -1.08 -6.48 -18.57
CA TRP A 65 -2.02 -7.60 -18.54
C TRP A 65 -2.94 -7.66 -19.76
N ARG A 66 -3.40 -6.51 -20.27
CA ARG A 66 -4.16 -6.46 -21.53
C ARG A 66 -3.34 -6.99 -22.71
N ASP A 67 -2.06 -6.65 -22.77
CA ASP A 67 -1.17 -7.09 -23.85
C ASP A 67 -0.84 -8.59 -23.73
N LYS A 68 -0.65 -9.09 -22.50
CA LYS A 68 -0.37 -10.52 -22.24
C LYS A 68 -1.57 -11.44 -22.44
N PHE A 69 -2.77 -10.95 -22.12
CA PHE A 69 -4.01 -11.72 -22.16
C PHE A 69 -5.08 -10.91 -22.88
N PRO A 70 -5.04 -10.85 -24.23
CA PRO A 70 -6.09 -10.20 -25.00
C PRO A 70 -7.41 -10.92 -24.72
N VAL A 71 -8.31 -10.25 -24.01
CA VAL A 71 -9.67 -10.75 -23.82
C VAL A 71 -10.34 -10.68 -25.18
N ALA A 72 -10.62 -11.84 -25.78
CA ALA A 72 -11.46 -11.92 -26.95
C ALA A 72 -12.86 -11.43 -26.55
N VAL A 73 -13.18 -10.20 -26.95
CA VAL A 73 -14.54 -9.67 -26.84
C VAL A 73 -15.35 -10.41 -27.90
N ALA A 74 -16.29 -11.25 -27.46
CA ALA A 74 -17.28 -11.88 -28.34
C ALA A 74 -18.29 -10.85 -28.86
#